data_AF-A0A8T9S751-F1
#
_entry.id   AF-A0A8T9S751-F1
#
_cell.length_a   1.000
_cell.length_b   1.000
_cell.length_c   1.000
_cell.angle_alpha   90.00
_cell.angle_beta   90.00
_cell.angle_gamma   90.00
#
_symmetry.space_group_name_H-M   'P 1'
#
loop_
_entity.id
_entity.type
_entity.pdbx_description
1 polymer ?
#
loop_
_entity_poly.entity_id
_entity_poly.type
_entity_poly.pdbx_seq_one_letter_code
_entity_poly.pdbx_strand_id
1 'polypeptide(L)'
;MLLTMPEILGRAQRRAGRLLRELLPHNDHYRPLGVHASSRALAATTEAVRYRPVVPAFTSRLVIPEGFYKAVSVYESTAHGKPRAEEAMPEAFVLELLGGRLYADNWDSVAVIAPDNYLVGDVSFQHNRLGWTLTAPEANNIFDQRYFLEPVRVPGTVLSLLSGGGAAMGNYYHWLIDSLPRLHLLREAGLFDEIDYFLVYDRKNQFVLDSLLHLGIADARIVDVTTHRHLQAERLLVTSPVRAGGRHSPPWVRTFLQQAYLPVPAATRRFAPRVYISRRDASMRRVLNEAEAEQILAGLGFKTYVLSDLSFIEKVALFSGAEAIVATVGAGMANLMFATPGTPVLELHPHTFVEPESMDTAYRVGLPYYWLTCQPSSERSTSYYHARHLDLFVDPRELLHAVRRMLRQAGKV
;
A
#
# COMPACT_ATOMS: atom_id res chain seq x y z
N MET A 1 -13.75 37.72 -37.69
CA MET A 1 -13.61 36.31 -37.23
C MET A 1 -14.08 36.27 -35.78
N LEU A 2 -15.35 35.91 -35.56
CA LEU A 2 -15.95 35.86 -34.23
C LEU A 2 -15.42 34.61 -33.51
N LEU A 3 -14.78 34.81 -32.35
CA LEU A 3 -14.25 33.72 -31.53
C LEU A 3 -15.41 32.81 -31.08
N THR A 4 -15.19 31.50 -31.15
CA THR A 4 -16.20 30.52 -30.75
C THR A 4 -16.33 30.51 -29.22
N MET A 5 -17.53 30.20 -28.69
CA MET A 5 -17.81 30.11 -27.24
C MET A 5 -16.75 29.28 -26.45
N PRO A 6 -16.24 28.15 -26.96
CA PRO A 6 -15.17 27.39 -26.29
C PRO A 6 -13.84 28.16 -26.16
N GLU A 7 -13.49 29.00 -27.14
CA GLU A 7 -12.26 29.80 -27.09
C GLU A 7 -12.36 30.95 -26.09
N ILE A 8 -13.56 31.52 -25.92
CA ILE A 8 -13.86 32.55 -24.92
C ILE A 8 -13.80 31.95 -23.51
N LEU A 9 -14.41 30.78 -23.31
CA LEU A 9 -14.35 30.02 -22.06
C LEU A 9 -12.92 29.61 -21.69
N GLY A 10 -12.14 29.13 -22.66
CA GLY A 10 -10.72 28.80 -22.44
C GLY A 10 -9.84 30.01 -22.11
N ARG A 11 -10.12 31.18 -22.70
CA ARG A 11 -9.43 32.44 -22.36
C ARG A 11 -9.85 32.95 -20.97
N ALA A 12 -11.13 32.83 -20.62
CA ALA A 12 -11.65 33.21 -19.31
C ALA A 12 -11.06 32.33 -18.20
N GLN A 13 -10.97 31.01 -18.38
CA GLN A 13 -10.30 30.10 -17.44
C GLN A 13 -8.81 30.39 -17.29
N ARG A 14 -8.09 30.67 -18.38
CA ARG A 14 -6.66 31.04 -18.31
C ARG A 14 -6.45 32.37 -17.59
N ARG A 15 -7.32 33.35 -17.81
CA ARG A 15 -7.27 34.67 -17.17
C ARG A 15 -7.67 34.59 -15.69
N ALA A 16 -8.71 33.83 -15.35
CA ALA A 16 -9.11 33.53 -13.98
C ALA A 16 -8.03 32.74 -13.23
N GLY A 17 -7.40 31.74 -13.86
CA GLY A 17 -6.27 31.01 -13.27
C GLY A 17 -5.01 31.87 -13.12
N ARG A 18 -4.79 32.86 -13.99
CA ARG A 18 -3.71 33.84 -13.83
C ARG A 18 -4.01 34.82 -12.69
N LEU A 19 -5.22 35.36 -12.62
CA LEU A 19 -5.66 36.22 -11.53
C LEU A 19 -5.66 35.49 -10.18
N LEU A 20 -6.11 34.24 -10.11
CA LEU A 20 -6.01 33.41 -8.90
C LEU A 20 -4.55 33.17 -8.47
N ARG A 21 -3.61 33.03 -9.43
CA ARG A 21 -2.17 32.92 -9.13
C ARG A 21 -1.53 34.23 -8.70
N GLU A 22 -2.09 35.37 -9.10
CA GLU A 22 -1.67 36.72 -8.69
C GLU A 22 -2.34 37.16 -7.38
N LEU A 23 -3.50 36.57 -7.03
CA LEU A 23 -4.30 36.89 -5.84
C LEU A 23 -4.10 35.94 -4.66
N LEU A 24 -3.61 34.71 -4.88
CA LEU A 24 -3.19 33.84 -3.78
C LEU A 24 -1.91 34.44 -3.19
N PRO A 25 -1.92 34.91 -1.93
CA PRO A 25 -0.73 35.48 -1.32
C PRO A 25 0.40 34.46 -1.39
N HIS A 26 1.61 34.88 -1.76
CA HIS A 26 2.78 34.01 -1.68
C HIS A 26 3.09 33.80 -0.20
N ASN A 27 2.96 32.57 0.30
CA ASN A 27 3.45 32.21 1.62
C ASN A 27 4.43 31.07 1.46
N ASP A 28 5.68 31.39 1.21
CA ASP A 28 6.79 30.47 1.01
C ASP A 28 7.72 30.38 2.23
N HIS A 29 7.38 31.06 3.34
CA HIS A 29 8.17 31.06 4.57
C HIS A 29 8.47 29.64 5.09
N TYR A 30 7.58 28.70 4.80
CA TYR A 30 7.67 27.32 5.22
C TYR A 30 8.28 26.38 4.17
N ARG A 31 8.73 26.90 3.02
CA ARG A 31 9.40 26.10 1.98
C ARG A 31 10.73 25.56 2.53
N PRO A 32 11.05 24.28 2.33
CA PRO A 32 12.36 23.76 2.67
C PRO A 32 13.48 24.47 1.89
N LEU A 33 14.62 24.67 2.53
CA LEU A 33 15.78 25.39 1.98
C LEU A 33 16.66 24.52 1.08
N GLY A 34 16.55 23.20 1.22
CA GLY A 34 17.32 22.22 0.47
C GLY A 34 17.04 20.81 0.95
N VAL A 35 17.95 19.88 0.68
CA VAL A 35 17.81 18.45 0.98
C VAL A 35 18.98 17.94 1.81
N HIS A 36 18.67 17.26 2.91
CA HIS A 36 19.55 16.29 3.54
C HIS A 36 19.29 14.92 2.91
N ALA A 37 20.22 14.43 2.09
CA ALA A 37 20.00 13.19 1.34
C ALA A 37 19.92 11.94 2.25
N SER A 38 20.55 11.98 3.43
CA SER A 38 20.62 10.85 4.36
C SER A 38 20.26 11.24 5.78
N SER A 39 19.30 10.53 6.36
CA SER A 39 18.92 10.56 7.76
C SER A 39 20.10 10.27 8.69
N ARG A 40 20.95 9.29 8.33
CA ARG A 40 22.14 8.92 9.11
C ARG A 40 23.18 10.04 9.12
N ALA A 41 23.43 10.65 7.96
CA ALA A 41 24.36 11.77 7.86
C ALA A 41 23.86 12.99 8.65
N LEU A 42 22.57 13.30 8.55
CA LEU A 42 21.95 14.39 9.30
C LEU A 42 22.03 14.17 10.82
N ALA A 43 21.76 12.95 11.31
CA ALA A 43 21.88 12.64 12.74
C ALA A 43 23.30 12.79 13.29
N ALA A 44 24.33 12.76 12.42
CA ALA A 44 25.72 12.97 12.83
C ALA A 44 26.10 14.46 12.98
N THR A 45 25.28 15.38 12.47
CA THR A 45 25.59 16.83 12.48
C THR A 45 24.84 17.61 13.57
N THR A 46 23.82 17.02 14.20
CA THR A 46 22.98 17.72 15.19
C THR A 46 22.35 16.75 16.20
N GLU A 47 22.22 17.18 17.45
CA GLU A 47 21.54 16.40 18.50
C GLU A 47 20.01 16.44 18.38
N ALA A 48 19.47 17.37 17.59
CA ALA A 48 18.03 17.49 17.33
C ALA A 48 17.49 16.33 16.46
N VAL A 49 18.38 15.51 15.91
CA VAL A 49 18.05 14.38 15.05
C VAL A 49 18.70 13.12 15.58
N ARG A 50 17.94 12.04 15.77
CA ARG A 50 18.48 10.74 16.20
C ARG A 50 18.12 9.66 15.21
N TYR A 51 19.12 8.93 14.76
CA TYR A 51 18.99 7.80 13.84
C TYR A 51 19.12 6.49 14.60
N ARG A 52 18.14 5.59 14.45
CA ARG A 52 18.14 4.27 15.10
C ARG A 52 18.02 3.18 14.04
N PRO A 53 19.11 2.44 13.74
CA PRO A 53 19.02 1.26 12.88
C PRO A 53 18.19 0.19 13.58
N VAL A 54 17.32 -0.50 12.84
CA VAL A 54 16.41 -1.52 13.40
C VAL A 54 16.59 -2.86 12.72
N VAL A 55 16.45 -2.92 11.39
CA VAL A 55 16.63 -4.14 10.61
C VAL A 55 17.86 -3.98 9.72
N PRO A 56 18.88 -4.85 9.79
CA PRO A 56 20.05 -4.75 8.94
C PRO A 56 19.68 -4.91 7.46
N ALA A 57 20.49 -4.32 6.57
CA ALA A 57 20.36 -4.51 5.14
C ALA A 57 20.51 -6.00 4.76
N PHE A 58 19.74 -6.46 3.78
CA PHE A 58 19.79 -7.84 3.29
C PHE A 58 19.38 -7.93 1.82
N THR A 59 19.67 -9.06 1.17
CA THR A 59 19.15 -9.35 -0.17
C THR A 59 17.89 -10.18 -0.06
N SER A 60 16.77 -9.62 -0.52
CA SER A 60 15.52 -10.36 -0.62
C SER A 60 15.51 -11.19 -1.88
N ARG A 61 15.18 -12.48 -1.76
CA ARG A 61 15.08 -13.43 -2.87
C ARG A 61 13.65 -13.93 -3.07
N LEU A 62 13.25 -14.09 -4.32
CA LEU A 62 11.97 -14.64 -4.73
C LEU A 62 12.22 -15.64 -5.87
N VAL A 63 11.72 -16.87 -5.71
CA VAL A 63 11.64 -17.82 -6.83
C VAL A 63 10.52 -17.33 -7.73
N ILE A 64 10.72 -17.26 -9.05
CA ILE A 64 9.65 -16.83 -9.96
C ILE A 64 9.49 -17.93 -11.00
N PRO A 65 8.36 -18.65 -11.02
CA PRO A 65 8.11 -19.67 -12.03
C PRO A 65 8.17 -19.06 -13.44
N GLU A 66 8.86 -19.72 -14.37
CA GLU A 66 9.05 -19.20 -15.73
C GLU A 66 7.72 -18.87 -16.42
N GLY A 67 6.72 -19.74 -16.26
CA GLY A 67 5.36 -19.52 -16.78
C GLY A 67 4.70 -18.27 -16.19
N PHE A 68 4.88 -18.02 -14.90
CA PHE A 68 4.34 -16.81 -14.25
C PHE A 68 5.09 -15.57 -14.72
N TYR A 69 6.42 -15.63 -14.77
CA TYR A 69 7.24 -14.53 -15.29
C TYR A 69 6.81 -14.14 -16.70
N LYS A 70 6.55 -15.11 -17.58
CA LYS A 70 6.02 -14.88 -18.93
C LYS A 70 4.64 -14.22 -18.91
N ALA A 71 3.74 -14.67 -18.03
CA ALA A 71 2.37 -14.16 -17.90
C ALA A 71 2.28 -12.73 -17.33
N VAL A 72 3.20 -12.31 -16.46
CA VAL A 72 3.16 -10.96 -15.84
C VAL A 72 3.06 -9.88 -16.91
N SER A 73 2.10 -8.97 -16.78
CA SER A 73 1.91 -7.91 -17.76
C SER A 73 3.06 -6.90 -17.69
N VAL A 74 3.43 -6.33 -18.84
CA VAL A 74 4.45 -5.28 -18.93
C VAL A 74 3.81 -4.06 -19.56
N TYR A 75 3.93 -2.92 -18.89
CA TYR A 75 3.50 -1.62 -19.40
C TYR A 75 4.69 -0.66 -19.44
N GLU A 76 4.52 0.47 -20.13
CA GLU A 76 5.59 1.44 -20.38
C GLU A 76 6.20 2.04 -19.09
N SER A 77 5.46 2.04 -17.97
CA SER A 77 5.96 2.50 -16.67
C SER A 77 6.82 1.43 -15.97
N THR A 78 8.02 1.79 -15.52
CA THR A 78 8.97 0.87 -14.85
C THR A 78 8.46 0.33 -13.51
N ALA A 79 7.53 1.02 -12.84
CA ALA A 79 6.92 0.57 -11.58
C ALA A 79 6.13 -0.75 -11.71
N HIS A 80 5.61 -1.04 -12.91
CA HIS A 80 4.79 -2.21 -13.21
C HIS A 80 5.50 -3.18 -14.19
N GLY A 81 6.83 -3.24 -14.13
CA GLY A 81 7.63 -4.17 -14.93
C GLY A 81 7.63 -5.61 -14.37
N LYS A 82 8.32 -6.54 -15.06
CA LYS A 82 8.48 -7.92 -14.60
C LYS A 82 9.08 -8.01 -13.18
N PRO A 83 8.69 -9.00 -12.35
CA PRO A 83 9.25 -9.19 -11.02
C PRO A 83 10.74 -9.54 -11.09
N ARG A 84 11.50 -9.15 -10.06
CA ARG A 84 12.93 -9.44 -9.95
C ARG A 84 13.13 -10.63 -9.01
N ALA A 85 14.04 -11.54 -9.35
CA ALA A 85 14.36 -12.66 -8.46
C ALA A 85 15.10 -12.19 -7.19
N GLU A 86 15.84 -11.09 -7.28
CA GLU A 86 16.55 -10.49 -6.15
C GLU A 86 16.30 -8.99 -6.08
N GLU A 87 16.14 -8.47 -4.87
CA GLU A 87 16.09 -7.03 -4.58
C GLU A 87 16.95 -6.74 -3.35
N ALA A 88 17.77 -5.69 -3.43
CA ALA A 88 18.52 -5.19 -2.28
C ALA A 88 17.56 -4.44 -1.35
N MET A 89 17.51 -4.88 -0.09
CA MET A 89 16.80 -4.19 0.98
C MET A 89 17.82 -3.42 1.82
N PRO A 90 17.79 -2.08 1.83
CA PRO A 90 18.62 -1.31 2.72
C PRO A 90 18.21 -1.55 4.18
N GLU A 91 19.04 -1.05 5.09
CA GLU A 91 18.74 -1.07 6.51
C GLU A 91 17.43 -0.31 6.78
N ALA A 92 16.53 -0.94 7.55
CA ALA A 92 15.33 -0.26 8.04
C ALA A 92 15.66 0.45 9.34
N PHE A 93 15.16 1.66 9.50
CA PHE A 93 15.50 2.53 10.63
C PHE A 93 14.32 3.39 11.08
N VAL A 94 14.44 3.92 12.29
CA VAL A 94 13.60 5.00 12.82
C VAL A 94 14.44 6.29 12.87
N LEU A 95 13.85 7.39 12.42
CA LEU A 95 14.40 8.72 12.54
C LEU A 95 13.52 9.54 13.50
N GLU A 96 14.17 10.13 14.49
CA GLU A 96 13.58 11.05 15.47
C GLU A 96 14.02 12.47 15.14
N LEU A 97 13.06 13.40 15.02
CA LEU A 97 13.28 14.81 14.71
C LEU A 97 12.62 15.68 15.80
N LEU A 98 13.42 16.34 16.64
CA LEU A 98 12.94 17.27 17.67
C LEU A 98 12.51 18.59 17.02
N GLY A 99 11.21 18.89 17.02
CA GLY A 99 10.66 20.03 16.28
C GLY A 99 10.50 19.79 14.77
N GLY A 100 10.54 18.52 14.32
CA GLY A 100 10.40 18.15 12.92
C GLY A 100 9.00 18.46 12.34
N ARG A 101 8.94 18.71 11.04
CA ARG A 101 7.70 18.98 10.31
C ARG A 101 7.41 17.88 9.29
N LEU A 102 6.13 17.68 9.01
CA LEU A 102 5.67 16.82 7.93
C LEU A 102 4.64 17.57 7.11
N TYR A 103 4.77 17.48 5.78
CA TYR A 103 3.86 18.04 4.81
C TYR A 103 3.35 16.96 3.84
N ALA A 104 2.03 16.78 3.77
CA ALA A 104 1.35 15.83 2.89
C ALA A 104 -0.05 16.34 2.52
N ASP A 105 -0.20 16.92 1.32
CA ASP A 105 -1.46 17.48 0.83
C ASP A 105 -2.01 16.80 -0.43
N ASN A 106 -1.33 15.76 -0.90
CA ASN A 106 -1.64 15.01 -2.10
C ASN A 106 -1.30 13.52 -1.90
N TRP A 107 -1.68 12.69 -2.85
CA TRP A 107 -1.43 11.25 -2.77
C TRP A 107 -0.01 10.86 -3.19
N ASP A 108 0.64 11.70 -3.99
CA ASP A 108 1.90 11.40 -4.65
C ASP A 108 3.14 11.88 -3.89
N SER A 109 3.02 12.60 -2.76
CA SER A 109 4.15 13.18 -2.03
C SER A 109 3.94 13.20 -0.51
N VAL A 110 5.03 12.95 0.22
CA VAL A 110 5.17 13.18 1.67
C VAL A 110 6.53 13.80 1.90
N ALA A 111 6.56 15.04 2.38
CA ALA A 111 7.79 15.75 2.70
C ALA A 111 8.02 15.73 4.22
N VAL A 112 9.11 15.09 4.63
CA VAL A 112 9.60 15.13 6.02
C VAL A 112 10.68 16.20 6.08
N ILE A 113 10.54 17.15 6.98
CA ILE A 113 11.37 18.35 7.04
C ILE A 113 12.00 18.44 8.43
N ALA A 114 13.33 18.55 8.45
CA ALA A 114 14.14 18.67 9.65
C ALA A 114 13.96 20.05 10.33
N PRO A 115 14.40 20.19 11.60
CA PRO A 115 14.23 21.43 12.36
C PRO A 115 14.97 22.64 11.78
N ASP A 116 16.03 22.41 11.00
CA ASP A 116 16.79 23.43 10.26
C ASP A 116 16.11 23.84 8.93
N ASN A 117 14.88 23.35 8.69
CA ASN A 117 14.08 23.60 7.50
C ASN A 117 14.63 22.97 6.20
N TYR A 118 15.34 21.84 6.29
CA TYR A 118 15.73 21.04 5.13
C TYR A 118 14.86 19.78 4.99
N LEU A 119 14.55 19.38 3.75
CA LEU A 119 13.88 18.11 3.47
C LEU A 119 14.81 16.95 3.81
N VAL A 120 14.32 15.91 4.49
CA VAL A 120 15.08 14.67 4.73
C VAL A 120 14.72 13.66 3.65
N GLY A 121 15.64 13.42 2.72
CA GLY A 121 15.37 12.77 1.44
C GLY A 121 15.02 11.29 1.53
N ASP A 122 15.73 10.51 2.35
CA ASP A 122 15.56 9.04 2.47
C ASP A 122 14.35 8.60 3.32
N VAL A 123 13.66 9.54 3.96
CA VAL A 123 12.37 9.33 4.65
C VAL A 123 11.22 10.15 4.05
N SER A 124 11.52 10.99 3.06
CA SER A 124 10.52 11.65 2.22
C SER A 124 10.16 10.77 1.03
N PHE A 125 9.02 11.04 0.43
CA PHE A 125 8.48 10.25 -0.66
C PHE A 125 7.91 11.16 -1.74
N GLN A 126 8.14 10.85 -3.01
CA GLN A 126 7.33 11.36 -4.11
C GLN A 126 7.28 10.39 -5.29
N HIS A 127 6.10 10.17 -5.86
CA HIS A 127 5.93 9.56 -7.15
C HIS A 127 5.89 10.59 -8.28
N ASN A 128 6.52 10.24 -9.39
CA ASN A 128 6.27 10.82 -10.70
C ASN A 128 4.81 10.54 -11.11
N ARG A 129 4.04 11.60 -11.42
CA ARG A 129 2.61 11.51 -11.80
C ARG A 129 2.31 10.70 -13.06
N LEU A 130 3.27 10.58 -13.98
CA LEU A 130 3.12 9.86 -15.25
C LEU A 130 3.58 8.40 -15.17
N GLY A 131 4.58 8.11 -14.34
CA GLY A 131 5.29 6.82 -14.35
C GLY A 131 5.26 6.01 -13.06
N TRP A 132 4.70 6.53 -11.96
CA TRP A 132 4.67 5.88 -10.65
C TRP A 132 6.05 5.48 -10.11
N THR A 133 7.11 6.14 -10.60
CA THR A 133 8.48 5.96 -10.14
C THR A 133 8.79 6.93 -9.01
N LEU A 134 9.65 6.54 -8.08
CA LEU A 134 10.17 7.47 -7.09
C LEU A 134 10.91 8.63 -7.77
N THR A 135 10.62 9.84 -7.31
CA THR A 135 11.29 11.07 -7.73
C THR A 135 12.46 11.33 -6.79
N ALA A 136 13.56 11.86 -7.32
CA ALA A 136 14.69 12.30 -6.50
C ALA A 136 14.22 13.36 -5.49
N PRO A 137 14.72 13.36 -4.23
CA PRO A 137 14.30 14.32 -3.21
C PRO A 137 14.43 15.78 -3.64
N GLU A 138 15.44 16.13 -4.43
CA GLU A 138 15.69 17.50 -4.93
C GLU A 138 14.60 17.97 -5.90
N ALA A 139 13.88 17.04 -6.52
CA ALA A 139 12.75 17.31 -7.40
C ALA A 139 11.39 17.10 -6.69
N ASN A 140 11.38 17.07 -5.36
CA ASN A 140 10.14 17.02 -4.59
C ASN A 140 9.32 18.29 -4.84
N ASN A 141 8.01 18.13 -5.05
CA ASN A 141 7.07 19.18 -5.39
C ASN A 141 6.90 20.23 -4.28
N ILE A 142 7.35 19.93 -3.06
CA ILE A 142 7.42 20.87 -1.95
C ILE A 142 8.28 22.10 -2.31
N PHE A 143 9.30 21.94 -3.17
CA PHE A 143 10.15 23.03 -3.63
C PHE A 143 9.48 23.92 -4.67
N ASP A 144 8.39 23.47 -5.30
CA ASP A 144 7.62 24.24 -6.28
C ASP A 144 6.34 24.86 -5.67
N GLN A 145 5.98 24.46 -4.45
CA GLN A 145 4.75 24.89 -3.80
C GLN A 145 4.76 26.40 -3.52
N ARG A 146 3.73 27.13 -3.96
CA ARG A 146 3.71 28.61 -3.88
C ARG A 146 3.03 29.16 -2.64
N TYR A 147 2.35 28.31 -1.90
CA TYR A 147 1.56 28.71 -0.74
C TYR A 147 1.54 27.60 0.28
N PHE A 148 2.05 27.89 1.47
CA PHE A 148 2.00 27.00 2.62
C PHE A 148 0.95 27.50 3.61
N LEU A 149 0.19 26.58 4.19
CA LEU A 149 -0.53 26.84 5.43
C LEU A 149 0.48 26.87 6.58
N GLU A 150 0.19 27.59 7.65
CA GLU A 150 0.98 27.48 8.89
C GLU A 150 0.90 26.04 9.43
N PRO A 151 2.01 25.44 9.91
CA PRO A 151 1.96 24.10 10.46
C PRO A 151 1.12 24.05 11.72
N VAL A 152 0.24 23.05 11.80
CA VAL A 152 -0.46 22.71 13.04
C VAL A 152 0.56 22.20 14.05
N ARG A 153 0.68 22.90 15.17
CA ARG A 153 1.57 22.53 16.27
C ARG A 153 0.94 21.40 17.07
N VAL A 154 1.65 20.29 17.20
CA VAL A 154 1.23 19.14 18.01
C VAL A 154 2.17 19.02 19.20
N PRO A 155 1.71 19.28 20.44
CA PRO A 155 2.51 19.02 21.63
C PRO A 155 2.69 17.49 21.76
N GLY A 156 3.92 17.04 22.08
CA GLY A 156 4.25 15.62 22.19
C GLY A 156 4.79 14.94 20.93
N THR A 157 4.71 13.61 20.96
CA THR A 157 5.37 12.69 20.03
C THR A 157 4.39 12.19 18.97
N VAL A 158 4.70 12.44 17.69
CA VAL A 158 3.89 11.99 16.57
C VAL A 158 4.65 10.93 15.77
N LEU A 159 4.07 9.74 15.58
CA LEU A 159 4.53 8.77 14.60
C LEU A 159 3.80 8.99 13.26
N SER A 160 4.56 9.16 12.18
CA SER A 160 4.02 9.11 10.82
C SER A 160 3.90 7.68 10.30
N LEU A 161 2.68 7.25 10.00
CA LEU A 161 2.40 6.01 9.25
C LEU A 161 2.24 6.26 7.75
N LEU A 162 2.55 7.47 7.27
CA LEU A 162 2.38 7.82 5.86
C LEU A 162 3.45 7.17 4.98
N SER A 163 3.02 6.56 3.87
CA SER A 163 3.90 5.89 2.91
C SER A 163 3.72 6.34 1.46
N GLY A 164 2.83 7.31 1.21
CA GLY A 164 2.52 7.82 -0.13
C GLY A 164 1.76 6.85 -1.02
N GLY A 165 1.52 7.26 -2.26
CA GLY A 165 1.01 6.42 -3.34
C GLY A 165 -0.35 5.81 -3.01
N GLY A 166 -0.48 4.50 -3.19
CA GLY A 166 -1.75 3.81 -2.99
C GLY A 166 -2.29 3.88 -1.55
N ALA A 167 -1.43 3.97 -0.53
CA ALA A 167 -1.90 4.14 0.86
C ALA A 167 -2.64 5.46 1.04
N ALA A 168 -2.12 6.54 0.43
CA ALA A 168 -2.77 7.86 0.44
C ALA A 168 -4.10 7.87 -0.30
N MET A 169 -4.29 6.95 -1.26
CA MET A 169 -5.55 6.76 -1.99
C MET A 169 -6.53 5.79 -1.30
N GLY A 170 -6.26 5.38 -0.04
CA GLY A 170 -7.12 4.45 0.69
C GLY A 170 -7.03 2.99 0.23
N ASN A 171 -5.93 2.59 -0.42
CA ASN A 171 -5.75 1.20 -0.85
C ASN A 171 -5.37 0.29 0.34
N TYR A 172 -6.20 -0.73 0.58
CA TYR A 172 -6.02 -1.72 1.64
C TYR A 172 -4.66 -2.43 1.64
N TYR A 173 -4.15 -2.82 0.45
CA TYR A 173 -2.88 -3.53 0.35
C TYR A 173 -1.73 -2.66 0.84
N HIS A 174 -1.66 -1.41 0.38
CA HIS A 174 -0.60 -0.49 0.79
C HIS A 174 -0.70 -0.09 2.26
N TRP A 175 -1.91 0.02 2.83
CA TRP A 175 -2.03 0.17 4.27
C TRP A 175 -1.40 -1.02 5.02
N LEU A 176 -1.77 -2.25 4.65
CA LEU A 176 -1.36 -3.45 5.37
C LEU A 176 0.13 -3.78 5.19
N ILE A 177 0.72 -3.44 4.03
CA ILE A 177 2.10 -3.81 3.68
C ILE A 177 3.09 -2.63 3.81
N ASP A 178 2.67 -1.38 3.56
CA ASP A 178 3.59 -0.20 3.52
C ASP A 178 3.46 0.75 4.72
N SER A 179 2.25 0.89 5.27
CA SER A 179 1.96 1.87 6.33
C SER A 179 1.98 1.22 7.71
N LEU A 180 1.10 0.24 7.94
CA LEU A 180 0.91 -0.40 9.24
C LEU A 180 2.17 -1.09 9.78
N PRO A 181 3.01 -1.78 8.97
CA PRO A 181 4.22 -2.43 9.46
C PRO A 181 5.28 -1.46 10.00
N ARG A 182 5.17 -0.15 9.77
CA ARG A 182 6.05 0.85 10.39
C ARG A 182 5.99 0.78 11.92
N LEU A 183 4.85 0.36 12.50
CA LEU A 183 4.72 0.12 13.94
C LEU A 183 5.73 -0.92 14.46
N HIS A 184 6.10 -1.92 13.65
CA HIS A 184 7.14 -2.88 14.02
C HIS A 184 8.47 -2.19 14.31
N LEU A 185 8.89 -1.28 13.41
CA LEU A 185 10.16 -0.57 13.55
C LEU A 185 10.20 0.25 14.84
N LEU A 186 9.06 0.81 15.25
CA LEU A 186 8.97 1.58 16.50
C LEU A 186 8.99 0.69 17.74
N ARG A 187 8.39 -0.50 17.68
CA ARG A 187 8.45 -1.49 18.76
C ARG A 187 9.89 -2.00 18.96
N GLU A 188 10.55 -2.40 17.87
CA GLU A 188 11.93 -2.88 17.92
C GLU A 188 12.92 -1.77 18.35
N ALA A 189 12.64 -0.50 18.02
CA ALA A 189 13.43 0.64 18.48
C ALA A 189 13.17 1.03 19.96
N GLY A 190 12.23 0.37 20.65
CA GLY A 190 11.84 0.67 22.03
C GLY A 190 11.10 2.01 22.18
N LEU A 191 10.47 2.51 21.10
CA LEU A 191 9.85 3.84 21.04
C LEU A 191 8.32 3.80 20.98
N PHE A 192 7.71 2.61 20.94
CA PHE A 192 6.26 2.49 20.74
C PHE A 192 5.43 3.13 21.86
N ASP A 193 5.83 2.94 23.12
CA ASP A 193 5.10 3.44 24.29
C ASP A 193 5.29 4.95 24.50
N GLU A 194 6.22 5.55 23.76
CA GLU A 194 6.53 6.97 23.83
C GLU A 194 5.73 7.83 22.83
N ILE A 195 4.91 7.19 21.98
CA ILE A 195 4.13 7.87 20.96
C ILE A 195 2.89 8.48 21.61
N ASP A 196 2.56 9.74 21.33
CA ASP A 196 1.29 10.34 21.75
C ASP A 196 0.24 10.16 20.66
N TYR A 197 0.63 10.45 19.40
CA TYR A 197 -0.27 10.44 18.25
C TYR A 197 0.25 9.63 17.06
N PHE A 198 -0.67 8.99 16.34
CA PHE A 198 -0.41 8.25 15.11
C PHE A 198 -1.05 8.99 13.93
N LEU A 199 -0.22 9.47 13.02
CA LEU A 199 -0.66 10.17 11.82
C LEU A 199 -0.95 9.17 10.69
N VAL A 200 -2.18 9.22 10.19
CA VAL A 200 -2.65 8.45 9.02
C VAL A 200 -3.14 9.37 7.90
N TYR A 201 -3.46 8.82 6.73
CA TYR A 201 -4.01 9.63 5.63
C TYR A 201 -5.46 10.03 5.86
N ASP A 202 -6.33 9.04 6.08
CA ASP A 202 -7.75 9.29 6.24
C ASP A 202 -8.31 8.29 7.24
N ARG A 203 -8.71 8.81 8.40
CA ARG A 203 -9.30 8.01 9.47
C ARG A 203 -10.68 7.47 9.12
N LYS A 204 -11.33 7.93 8.03
CA LYS A 204 -12.63 7.39 7.59
C LYS A 204 -12.51 5.99 6.98
N ASN A 205 -11.31 5.57 6.62
CA ASN A 205 -11.06 4.21 6.16
C ASN A 205 -11.17 3.25 7.35
N GLN A 206 -12.29 2.53 7.46
CA GLN A 206 -12.57 1.64 8.60
C GLN A 206 -11.47 0.60 8.84
N PHE A 207 -10.86 0.04 7.78
CA PHE A 207 -9.75 -0.90 7.96
C PHE A 207 -8.50 -0.27 8.60
N VAL A 208 -8.28 1.03 8.43
CA VAL A 208 -7.20 1.78 9.11
C VAL A 208 -7.51 1.83 10.60
N LEU A 209 -8.70 2.32 10.94
CA LEU A 209 -9.15 2.43 12.33
C LEU A 209 -9.20 1.08 13.02
N ASP A 210 -9.94 0.11 12.47
CA ASP A 210 -10.10 -1.22 13.06
C ASP A 210 -8.76 -1.89 13.36
N SER A 211 -7.80 -1.78 12.43
CA SER A 211 -6.47 -2.37 12.61
C SER A 211 -5.71 -1.70 13.77
N LEU A 212 -5.74 -0.37 13.88
CA LEU A 212 -5.06 0.35 14.97
C LEU A 212 -5.76 0.15 16.33
N LEU A 213 -7.10 0.23 16.36
CA LEU A 213 -7.89 0.01 17.57
C LEU A 213 -7.67 -1.40 18.13
N HIS A 214 -7.56 -2.41 17.27
CA HIS A 214 -7.25 -3.78 17.69
C HIS A 214 -5.88 -3.91 18.36
N LEU A 215 -4.93 -3.03 18.02
CA LEU A 215 -3.62 -2.97 18.68
C LEU A 215 -3.63 -2.16 19.99
N GLY A 216 -4.80 -1.73 20.46
CA GLY A 216 -4.94 -0.93 21.67
C GLY A 216 -4.61 0.55 21.47
N ILE A 217 -4.44 1.02 20.23
CA ILE A 217 -4.24 2.44 19.96
C ILE A 217 -5.61 3.13 20.06
N ALA A 218 -5.80 3.96 21.09
CA ALA A 218 -7.05 4.66 21.30
C ALA A 218 -7.40 5.61 20.14
N ASP A 219 -8.68 5.71 19.78
CA ASP A 219 -9.17 6.57 18.69
C ASP A 219 -8.74 8.05 18.84
N ALA A 220 -8.66 8.54 20.08
CA ALA A 220 -8.21 9.90 20.40
C ALA A 220 -6.73 10.17 20.06
N ARG A 221 -5.92 9.12 19.89
CA ARG A 221 -4.50 9.20 19.50
C ARG A 221 -4.31 9.14 17.98
N ILE A 222 -5.38 8.94 17.20
CA ILE A 222 -5.29 8.85 15.74
C ILE A 222 -5.62 10.22 15.15
N VAL A 223 -4.63 10.81 14.47
CA VAL A 223 -4.75 12.07 13.74
C VAL A 223 -4.57 11.81 12.25
N ASP A 224 -5.10 12.67 11.38
CA ASP A 224 -5.00 12.48 9.93
C ASP A 224 -4.60 13.75 9.18
N VAL A 225 -4.19 13.57 7.91
CA VAL A 225 -3.73 14.69 7.09
C VAL A 225 -4.87 15.65 6.71
N THR A 226 -6.15 15.28 6.86
CA THR A 226 -7.25 16.21 6.54
C THR A 226 -7.20 17.45 7.43
N THR A 227 -6.80 17.24 8.69
CA THR A 227 -6.63 18.27 9.73
C THR A 227 -5.16 18.65 9.94
N HIS A 228 -4.21 17.74 9.69
CA HIS A 228 -2.79 17.91 9.98
C HIS A 228 -1.90 17.78 8.73
N ARG A 229 -2.36 18.24 7.55
CA ARG A 229 -1.60 18.15 6.28
C ARG A 229 -0.22 18.79 6.35
N HIS A 230 -0.09 19.85 7.15
CA HIS A 230 1.17 20.47 7.49
C HIS A 230 1.22 20.50 9.01
N LEU A 231 2.06 19.64 9.59
CA LEU A 231 2.17 19.52 11.04
C LEU A 231 3.62 19.75 11.47
N GLN A 232 3.77 20.25 12.69
CA GLN A 232 5.04 20.29 13.39
C GLN A 232 4.84 19.73 14.79
N ALA A 233 5.56 18.65 15.09
CA ALA A 233 5.50 18.00 16.39
C ALA A 233 6.67 18.45 17.27
N GLU A 234 6.51 18.43 18.59
CA GLU A 234 7.65 18.55 19.50
C GLU A 234 8.67 17.44 19.25
N ARG A 235 8.17 16.23 18.97
CA ARG A 235 8.97 15.11 18.49
C ARG A 235 8.28 14.38 17.36
N LEU A 236 8.86 14.41 16.17
CA LEU A 236 8.38 13.67 15.01
C LEU A 236 9.19 12.38 14.83
N LEU A 237 8.51 11.24 14.85
CA LEU A 237 9.07 9.93 14.53
C LEU A 237 8.63 9.52 13.12
N VAL A 238 9.60 9.19 12.28
CA VAL A 238 9.38 8.63 10.94
C VAL A 238 10.26 7.40 10.74
N THR A 239 9.97 6.60 9.72
CA THR A 239 10.76 5.41 9.40
C THR A 239 11.27 5.47 7.97
N SER A 240 12.29 4.67 7.68
CA SER A 240 12.58 4.27 6.31
C SER A 240 11.34 3.68 5.61
N PRO A 241 11.23 3.77 4.28
CA PRO A 241 10.19 3.07 3.53
C PRO A 241 10.26 1.55 3.73
N VAL A 242 9.13 0.89 3.97
CA VAL A 242 9.06 -0.55 4.28
C VAL A 242 9.70 -1.41 3.19
N ARG A 243 9.39 -1.15 1.91
CA ARG A 243 9.94 -1.89 0.76
C ARG A 243 11.09 -1.17 0.05
N ALA A 244 11.60 -0.06 0.59
CA ALA A 244 12.73 0.71 0.03
C ALA A 244 12.67 1.03 -1.49
N GLY A 245 11.45 1.23 -2.03
CA GLY A 245 11.24 1.45 -3.47
C GLY A 245 11.26 0.18 -4.35
N GLY A 246 11.51 -0.99 -3.76
CA GLY A 246 11.31 -2.30 -4.36
C GLY A 246 9.87 -2.81 -4.23
N ARG A 247 9.68 -4.06 -4.66
CA ARG A 247 8.37 -4.74 -4.67
C ARG A 247 8.31 -5.92 -3.71
N HIS A 248 9.45 -6.43 -3.28
CA HIS A 248 9.53 -7.49 -2.30
C HIS A 248 9.05 -7.01 -0.92
N SER A 249 8.14 -7.76 -0.32
CA SER A 249 7.74 -7.55 1.07
C SER A 249 8.83 -8.11 1.99
N PRO A 250 9.42 -7.32 2.90
CA PRO A 250 10.41 -7.82 3.83
C PRO A 250 9.84 -8.94 4.73
N PRO A 251 10.62 -9.96 5.10
CA PRO A 251 10.15 -11.05 5.96
C PRO A 251 9.58 -10.58 7.31
N TRP A 252 10.11 -9.48 7.86
CA TRP A 252 9.66 -8.91 9.13
C TRP A 252 8.24 -8.34 9.05
N VAL A 253 7.73 -7.96 7.86
CA VAL A 253 6.34 -7.52 7.67
C VAL A 253 5.38 -8.64 8.02
N ARG A 254 5.62 -9.85 7.50
CA ARG A 254 4.83 -11.04 7.84
C ARG A 254 4.87 -11.31 9.33
N THR A 255 6.08 -11.34 9.91
CA THR A 255 6.27 -11.63 11.34
C THR A 255 5.46 -10.67 12.21
N PHE A 256 5.58 -9.36 11.94
CA PHE A 256 4.82 -8.34 12.64
C PHE A 256 3.31 -8.55 12.50
N LEU A 257 2.79 -8.69 11.28
CA LEU A 257 1.36 -8.84 11.06
C LEU A 257 0.79 -10.08 11.77
N GLN A 258 1.50 -11.21 11.70
CA GLN A 258 1.05 -12.42 12.38
C GLN A 258 1.09 -12.29 13.91
N GLN A 259 2.15 -11.71 14.48
CA GLN A 259 2.23 -11.46 15.93
C GLN A 259 1.19 -10.45 16.41
N ALA A 260 0.84 -9.48 15.57
CA ALA A 260 -0.07 -8.40 15.90
C ALA A 260 -1.54 -8.85 15.91
N TYR A 261 -1.91 -9.86 15.10
CA TYR A 261 -3.31 -10.19 14.83
C TYR A 261 -3.66 -11.69 14.97
N LEU A 262 -2.68 -12.56 15.28
CA LEU A 262 -2.91 -13.99 15.53
C LEU A 262 -2.47 -14.39 16.96
N PRO A 263 -3.16 -15.35 17.60
CA PRO A 263 -4.40 -15.98 17.16
C PRO A 263 -5.59 -15.01 17.22
N VAL A 264 -6.56 -15.19 16.32
CA VAL A 264 -7.80 -14.40 16.35
C VAL A 264 -8.62 -14.71 17.61
N PRO A 265 -9.37 -13.75 18.17
CA PRO A 265 -10.24 -13.99 19.33
C PRO A 265 -11.26 -15.10 19.07
N ALA A 266 -11.51 -15.95 20.07
CA ALA A 266 -12.40 -17.12 19.93
C ALA A 266 -13.86 -16.77 19.58
N ALA A 267 -14.31 -15.56 19.93
CA ALA A 267 -15.63 -15.04 19.59
C ALA A 267 -15.78 -14.61 18.12
N THR A 268 -14.69 -14.57 17.35
CA THR A 268 -14.73 -14.19 15.93
C THR A 268 -15.53 -15.20 15.13
N ARG A 269 -16.27 -14.71 14.12
CA ARG A 269 -17.04 -15.53 13.19
C ARG A 269 -16.19 -16.68 12.62
N ARG A 270 -16.76 -17.89 12.60
CA ARG A 270 -16.14 -19.05 11.94
C ARG A 270 -16.44 -19.05 10.45
N PHE A 271 -15.45 -19.44 9.65
CA PHE A 271 -15.55 -19.51 8.20
C PHE A 271 -15.36 -20.94 7.69
N ALA A 272 -15.85 -21.20 6.49
CA ALA A 272 -15.62 -22.47 5.81
C ALA A 272 -14.12 -22.62 5.46
N PRO A 273 -13.57 -23.85 5.49
CA PRO A 273 -12.15 -24.09 5.24
C PRO A 273 -11.75 -23.79 3.79
N ARG A 274 -12.63 -24.01 2.81
CA ARG A 274 -12.35 -23.69 1.40
C ARG A 274 -13.06 -22.39 1.04
N VAL A 275 -12.28 -21.40 0.63
CA VAL A 275 -12.71 -20.00 0.55
C VAL A 275 -12.59 -19.51 -0.89
N TYR A 276 -13.69 -19.02 -1.45
CA TYR A 276 -13.67 -18.24 -2.68
C TYR A 276 -13.86 -16.76 -2.34
N ILE A 277 -12.92 -15.91 -2.74
CA ILE A 277 -12.99 -14.45 -2.54
C ILE A 277 -13.55 -13.80 -3.80
N SER A 278 -14.80 -13.37 -3.70
CA SER A 278 -15.49 -12.63 -4.74
C SER A 278 -15.09 -11.16 -4.74
N ARG A 279 -15.13 -10.55 -5.93
CA ARG A 279 -14.96 -9.11 -6.16
C ARG A 279 -16.23 -8.45 -6.71
N ARG A 280 -17.41 -9.07 -6.55
CA ARG A 280 -18.68 -8.57 -7.14
C ARG A 280 -19.04 -7.13 -6.76
N ASP A 281 -18.58 -6.68 -5.61
CA ASP A 281 -18.77 -5.33 -5.06
C ASP A 281 -17.68 -4.32 -5.51
N ALA A 282 -16.61 -4.79 -6.14
CA ALA A 282 -15.52 -3.94 -6.60
C ALA A 282 -15.89 -3.23 -7.91
N SER A 283 -15.29 -2.07 -8.15
CA SER A 283 -15.49 -1.31 -9.39
C SER A 283 -14.74 -1.87 -10.62
N MET A 284 -13.89 -2.89 -10.42
CA MET A 284 -13.00 -3.42 -11.46
C MET A 284 -12.54 -4.84 -11.15
N ARG A 285 -12.17 -5.59 -12.19
CA ARG A 285 -11.69 -6.97 -12.13
C ARG A 285 -12.72 -7.89 -11.47
N ARG A 286 -13.98 -7.74 -11.87
CA ARG A 286 -15.08 -8.62 -11.49
C ARG A 286 -15.11 -9.83 -12.41
N VAL A 287 -15.54 -10.98 -11.88
CA VAL A 287 -15.84 -12.14 -12.71
C VAL A 287 -17.25 -11.96 -13.30
N LEU A 288 -17.37 -11.75 -14.60
CA LEU A 288 -18.66 -11.44 -15.23
C LEU A 288 -19.61 -12.65 -15.28
N ASN A 289 -19.06 -13.85 -15.36
CA ASN A 289 -19.79 -15.11 -15.27
C ASN A 289 -19.63 -15.79 -13.89
N GLU A 290 -19.64 -15.01 -12.81
CA GLU A 290 -19.32 -15.51 -11.47
C GLU A 290 -20.24 -16.64 -10.99
N ALA A 291 -21.52 -16.64 -11.37
CA ALA A 291 -22.45 -17.70 -11.00
C ALA A 291 -21.98 -19.10 -11.46
N GLU A 292 -21.37 -19.21 -12.64
CA GLU A 292 -20.80 -20.48 -13.12
C GLU A 292 -19.56 -20.87 -12.31
N ALA A 293 -18.69 -19.91 -12.00
CA ALA A 293 -17.53 -20.14 -11.15
C ALA A 293 -17.93 -20.60 -9.74
N GLU A 294 -18.93 -19.95 -9.13
CA GLU A 294 -19.47 -20.31 -7.83
C GLU A 294 -20.07 -21.72 -7.82
N GLN A 295 -20.82 -22.11 -8.86
CA GLN A 295 -21.39 -23.44 -8.94
C GLN A 295 -20.31 -24.53 -8.96
N ILE A 296 -19.22 -24.31 -9.71
CA ILE A 296 -18.08 -25.24 -9.80
C ILE A 296 -17.35 -25.32 -8.46
N LEU A 297 -17.07 -24.16 -7.87
CA LEU A 297 -16.33 -24.04 -6.61
C LEU A 297 -17.13 -24.64 -5.44
N ALA A 298 -18.45 -24.40 -5.39
CA ALA A 298 -19.35 -25.01 -4.42
C ALA A 298 -19.36 -26.54 -4.52
N GLY A 299 -19.34 -27.10 -5.74
CA GLY A 299 -19.19 -28.55 -5.98
C GLY A 299 -17.86 -29.13 -5.48
N LEU A 300 -16.87 -28.28 -5.21
CA LEU A 300 -15.57 -28.64 -4.61
C LEU A 300 -15.47 -28.21 -3.13
N GLY A 301 -16.60 -27.82 -2.50
CA GLY A 301 -16.68 -27.47 -1.09
C GLY A 301 -16.25 -26.04 -0.75
N PHE A 302 -16.00 -25.19 -1.75
CA PHE A 302 -15.70 -23.77 -1.50
C PHE A 302 -16.96 -22.99 -1.14
N LYS A 303 -16.81 -21.99 -0.28
CA LYS A 303 -17.83 -20.99 0.02
C LYS A 303 -17.37 -19.61 -0.39
N THR A 304 -18.26 -18.84 -1.02
CA THR A 304 -17.99 -17.47 -1.45
C THR A 304 -18.05 -16.49 -0.28
N TYR A 305 -17.12 -15.52 -0.28
CA TYR A 305 -17.13 -14.36 0.61
C TYR A 305 -16.77 -13.10 -0.17
N VAL A 306 -17.41 -11.99 0.20
CA VAL A 306 -17.06 -10.64 -0.23
C VAL A 306 -16.36 -9.96 0.95
N LEU A 307 -15.16 -9.42 0.73
CA LEU A 307 -14.34 -8.92 1.85
C LEU A 307 -14.86 -7.60 2.46
N SER A 308 -15.58 -6.78 1.70
CA SER A 308 -16.16 -5.53 2.23
C SER A 308 -17.24 -5.78 3.27
N ASP A 309 -17.89 -6.95 3.25
CA ASP A 309 -18.89 -7.38 4.24
C ASP A 309 -18.27 -7.79 5.60
N LEU A 310 -16.94 -7.89 5.68
CA LEU A 310 -16.22 -8.38 6.85
C LEU A 310 -15.49 -7.25 7.57
N SER A 311 -15.53 -7.25 8.90
CA SER A 311 -14.62 -6.44 9.72
C SER A 311 -13.16 -6.82 9.46
N PHE A 312 -12.20 -5.97 9.87
CA PHE A 312 -10.78 -6.29 9.70
C PHE A 312 -10.41 -7.64 10.35
N ILE A 313 -10.83 -7.88 11.59
CA ILE A 313 -10.49 -9.12 12.31
C ILE A 313 -11.17 -10.36 11.72
N GLU A 314 -12.35 -10.20 11.12
CA GLU A 314 -13.00 -11.28 10.37
C GLU A 314 -12.24 -11.64 9.09
N LYS A 315 -11.63 -10.65 8.41
CA LYS A 315 -10.72 -10.94 7.29
C LYS A 315 -9.52 -11.74 7.77
N VAL A 316 -8.91 -11.37 8.90
CA VAL A 316 -7.80 -12.14 9.50
C VAL A 316 -8.24 -13.58 9.77
N ALA A 317 -9.38 -13.77 10.43
CA ALA A 317 -9.92 -15.09 10.77
C ALA A 317 -10.26 -15.95 9.55
N LEU A 318 -10.83 -15.34 8.50
CA LEU A 318 -11.12 -16.02 7.24
C LEU A 318 -9.85 -16.60 6.61
N PHE A 319 -8.79 -15.80 6.50
CA PHE A 319 -7.55 -16.22 5.86
C PHE A 319 -6.73 -17.16 6.75
N SER A 320 -6.63 -16.92 8.06
CA SER A 320 -5.87 -17.79 8.97
C SER A 320 -6.49 -19.18 9.12
N GLY A 321 -7.82 -19.29 9.01
CA GLY A 321 -8.56 -20.55 9.07
C GLY A 321 -8.78 -21.24 7.73
N ALA A 322 -8.32 -20.66 6.61
CA ALA A 322 -8.52 -21.26 5.29
C ALA A 322 -7.58 -22.45 5.07
N GLU A 323 -8.13 -23.53 4.51
CA GLU A 323 -7.39 -24.67 3.98
C GLU A 323 -7.15 -24.56 2.47
N ALA A 324 -7.94 -23.80 1.73
CA ALA A 324 -7.67 -23.50 0.33
C ALA A 324 -8.35 -22.20 -0.07
N ILE A 325 -7.68 -21.39 -0.89
CA ILE A 325 -8.17 -20.07 -1.28
C ILE A 325 -8.24 -20.00 -2.81
N VAL A 326 -9.38 -19.61 -3.35
CA VAL A 326 -9.53 -19.15 -4.73
C VAL A 326 -9.91 -17.68 -4.67
N ALA A 327 -9.28 -16.82 -5.46
CA ALA A 327 -9.56 -15.40 -5.41
C ALA A 327 -9.29 -14.72 -6.74
N THR A 328 -9.99 -13.64 -7.03
CA THR A 328 -9.65 -12.76 -8.14
C THR A 328 -8.65 -11.69 -7.69
N VAL A 329 -7.69 -11.35 -8.56
CA VAL A 329 -6.60 -10.42 -8.24
C VAL A 329 -7.06 -9.06 -7.71
N GLY A 330 -6.43 -8.61 -6.61
CA GLY A 330 -6.57 -7.26 -6.09
C GLY A 330 -6.17 -7.10 -4.62
N ALA A 331 -6.35 -5.89 -4.09
CA ALA A 331 -5.80 -5.48 -2.80
C ALA A 331 -6.19 -6.35 -1.59
N GLY A 332 -7.35 -7.04 -1.65
CA GLY A 332 -7.77 -7.98 -0.61
C GLY A 332 -6.82 -9.16 -0.39
N MET A 333 -5.99 -9.47 -1.39
CA MET A 333 -4.98 -10.54 -1.33
C MET A 333 -3.82 -10.23 -0.38
N ALA A 334 -3.69 -8.99 0.11
CA ALA A 334 -2.77 -8.68 1.21
C ALA A 334 -3.04 -9.53 2.46
N ASN A 335 -4.29 -9.99 2.67
CA ASN A 335 -4.66 -10.86 3.78
C ASN A 335 -4.04 -12.25 3.73
N LEU A 336 -3.42 -12.66 2.60
CA LEU A 336 -2.61 -13.88 2.54
C LEU A 336 -1.49 -13.88 3.60
N MET A 337 -1.04 -12.70 4.08
CA MET A 337 -0.11 -12.57 5.21
C MET A 337 -0.57 -13.31 6.48
N PHE A 338 -1.88 -13.51 6.66
CA PHE A 338 -2.47 -14.20 7.80
C PHE A 338 -2.73 -15.68 7.56
N ALA A 339 -2.59 -16.17 6.34
CA ALA A 339 -2.87 -17.56 6.02
C ALA A 339 -1.86 -18.52 6.67
N THR A 340 -2.32 -19.73 6.94
CA THR A 340 -1.46 -20.79 7.48
C THR A 340 -0.49 -21.28 6.39
N PRO A 341 0.82 -21.41 6.65
CA PRO A 341 1.78 -21.96 5.69
C PRO A 341 1.30 -23.29 5.10
N GLY A 342 1.54 -23.50 3.80
CA GLY A 342 1.02 -24.68 3.07
C GLY A 342 -0.42 -24.56 2.59
N THR A 343 -1.13 -23.45 2.87
CA THR A 343 -2.47 -23.21 2.30
C THR A 343 -2.36 -22.90 0.81
N PRO A 344 -2.88 -23.76 -0.10
CA PRO A 344 -2.84 -23.49 -1.52
C PRO A 344 -3.75 -22.33 -1.91
N VAL A 345 -3.25 -21.49 -2.82
CA VAL A 345 -3.95 -20.32 -3.35
C VAL A 345 -4.02 -20.42 -4.87
N LEU A 346 -5.21 -20.28 -5.46
CA LEU A 346 -5.40 -20.07 -6.90
C LEU A 346 -5.92 -18.65 -7.13
N GLU A 347 -5.10 -17.82 -7.78
CA GLU A 347 -5.50 -16.46 -8.14
C GLU A 347 -5.93 -16.35 -9.61
N LEU A 348 -7.06 -15.70 -9.85
CA LEU A 348 -7.64 -15.45 -11.16
C LEU A 348 -7.23 -14.05 -11.63
N HIS A 349 -6.58 -13.98 -12.79
CA HIS A 349 -6.10 -12.74 -13.39
C HIS A 349 -6.71 -12.58 -14.78
N PRO A 350 -7.21 -11.40 -15.20
CA PRO A 350 -7.34 -11.15 -16.63
C PRO A 350 -5.95 -11.26 -17.29
N HIS A 351 -5.84 -11.95 -18.42
CA HIS A 351 -4.53 -12.20 -19.04
C HIS A 351 -3.81 -10.89 -19.49
N THR A 352 -4.56 -9.81 -19.63
CA THR A 352 -4.05 -8.47 -19.91
C THR A 352 -3.51 -7.74 -18.69
N PHE A 353 -3.71 -8.25 -17.46
CA PHE A 353 -3.27 -7.67 -16.19
C PHE A 353 -2.96 -8.77 -15.16
N VAL A 354 -1.71 -9.24 -15.19
CA VAL A 354 -1.14 -10.21 -14.24
C VAL A 354 -0.06 -9.51 -13.43
N GLU A 355 -0.23 -9.44 -12.11
CA GLU A 355 0.70 -8.76 -11.18
C GLU A 355 1.34 -9.72 -10.17
N PRO A 356 2.59 -9.47 -9.74
CA PRO A 356 3.34 -10.38 -8.87
C PRO A 356 3.09 -10.19 -7.36
N GLU A 357 2.31 -9.20 -6.92
CA GLU A 357 2.18 -8.81 -5.50
C GLU A 357 1.66 -9.94 -4.60
N SER A 358 0.59 -10.61 -5.02
CA SER A 358 0.02 -11.76 -4.30
C SER A 358 0.97 -12.96 -4.29
N MET A 359 1.77 -13.15 -5.35
CA MET A 359 2.79 -14.22 -5.42
C MET A 359 3.93 -13.96 -4.43
N ASP A 360 4.44 -12.73 -4.36
CA ASP A 360 5.44 -12.34 -3.34
C ASP A 360 4.88 -12.62 -1.94
N THR A 361 3.67 -12.14 -1.64
CA THR A 361 3.00 -12.37 -0.35
C THR A 361 2.88 -13.87 -0.03
N ALA A 362 2.37 -14.66 -0.98
CA ALA A 362 2.25 -16.10 -0.84
C ALA A 362 3.60 -16.76 -0.53
N TYR A 363 4.68 -16.34 -1.19
CA TYR A 363 6.00 -16.93 -1.00
C TYR A 363 6.62 -16.53 0.33
N ARG A 364 6.39 -15.30 0.82
CA ARG A 364 6.81 -14.90 2.18
C ARG A 364 6.15 -15.72 3.27
N VAL A 365 4.92 -16.17 3.03
CA VAL A 365 4.14 -16.95 3.98
C VAL A 365 4.38 -18.46 3.81
N GLY A 366 4.89 -18.91 2.67
CA GLY A 366 5.08 -20.33 2.35
C GLY A 366 3.80 -20.98 1.83
N LEU A 367 3.02 -20.24 1.02
CA LEU A 367 1.78 -20.72 0.39
C LEU A 367 2.08 -21.25 -1.01
N PRO A 368 1.66 -22.49 -1.35
CA PRO A 368 1.64 -22.97 -2.73
C PRO A 368 0.75 -22.07 -3.59
N TYR A 369 1.36 -21.29 -4.47
CA TYR A 369 0.67 -20.29 -5.28
C TYR A 369 0.47 -20.77 -6.72
N TYR A 370 -0.77 -20.70 -7.17
CA TYR A 370 -1.24 -21.03 -8.50
C TYR A 370 -1.93 -19.81 -9.10
N TRP A 371 -1.92 -19.72 -10.43
CA TRP A 371 -2.64 -18.69 -11.14
C TRP A 371 -3.40 -19.28 -12.32
N LEU A 372 -4.51 -18.63 -12.69
CA LEU A 372 -5.23 -18.85 -13.92
C LEU A 372 -5.40 -17.51 -14.63
N THR A 373 -4.99 -17.45 -15.90
CA THR A 373 -5.22 -16.29 -16.76
C THR A 373 -6.56 -16.45 -17.47
N CYS A 374 -7.39 -15.42 -17.39
CA CYS A 374 -8.78 -15.41 -17.84
C CYS A 374 -8.96 -14.43 -19.00
N GLN A 375 -10.03 -14.58 -19.76
CA GLN A 375 -10.37 -13.65 -20.84
C GLN A 375 -10.83 -12.31 -20.22
N PRO A 376 -10.25 -11.16 -20.57
CA PRO A 376 -10.70 -9.87 -20.08
C PRO A 376 -12.00 -9.44 -20.76
N SER A 377 -12.71 -8.48 -20.17
CA SER A 377 -13.88 -7.84 -20.79
C SER A 377 -13.54 -7.05 -22.07
N SER A 378 -12.25 -6.78 -22.32
CA SER A 378 -11.75 -6.17 -23.56
C SER A 378 -10.31 -6.61 -23.82
N GLU A 379 -10.03 -7.02 -25.06
CA GLU A 379 -8.66 -7.32 -25.52
C GLU A 379 -7.82 -6.06 -25.76
N ARG A 380 -8.47 -4.90 -25.87
CA ARG A 380 -7.78 -3.63 -26.14
C ARG A 380 -7.25 -3.06 -24.83
N SER A 381 -6.03 -3.42 -24.45
CA SER A 381 -5.31 -2.76 -23.36
C SER A 381 -4.13 -1.96 -23.90
N THR A 382 -4.12 -0.65 -23.63
CA THR A 382 -3.05 0.27 -24.09
C THR A 382 -2.22 0.84 -22.94
N SER A 383 -2.61 0.58 -21.69
CA SER A 383 -1.90 1.07 -20.51
C SER A 383 -2.22 0.21 -19.28
N TYR A 384 -1.35 0.29 -18.27
CA TYR A 384 -1.58 -0.31 -16.95
C TYR A 384 -2.94 0.11 -16.37
N TYR A 385 -3.25 1.41 -16.46
CA TYR A 385 -4.49 1.97 -15.93
C TYR A 385 -5.71 1.42 -16.65
N HIS A 386 -5.67 1.21 -17.97
CA HIS A 386 -6.81 0.59 -18.64
C HIS A 386 -6.93 -0.88 -18.26
N ALA A 387 -5.83 -1.63 -18.30
CA ALA A 387 -5.80 -3.07 -18.03
C ALA A 387 -6.34 -3.43 -16.64
N ARG A 388 -5.95 -2.68 -15.61
CA ARG A 388 -6.40 -2.92 -14.23
C ARG A 388 -7.90 -2.74 -14.06
N HIS A 389 -8.58 -2.02 -14.95
CA HIS A 389 -10.03 -1.78 -14.86
C HIS A 389 -10.86 -2.85 -15.55
N LEU A 390 -10.23 -3.75 -16.31
CA LEU A 390 -10.93 -4.77 -17.06
C LEU A 390 -11.48 -5.85 -16.13
N ASP A 391 -12.74 -6.21 -16.36
CA ASP A 391 -13.36 -7.38 -15.76
C ASP A 391 -12.87 -8.65 -16.49
N LEU A 392 -13.28 -9.84 -16.03
CA LEU A 392 -12.81 -11.11 -16.58
C LEU A 392 -13.95 -12.14 -16.71
N PHE A 393 -13.79 -13.05 -17.67
CA PHE A 393 -14.58 -14.26 -17.84
C PHE A 393 -13.72 -15.48 -17.52
N VAL A 394 -14.24 -16.35 -16.67
CA VAL A 394 -13.54 -17.57 -16.23
C VAL A 394 -14.08 -18.76 -17.01
N ASP A 395 -13.22 -19.49 -17.72
CA ASP A 395 -13.63 -20.74 -18.37
C ASP A 395 -13.96 -21.81 -17.31
N PRO A 396 -15.18 -22.38 -17.31
CA PRO A 396 -15.59 -23.40 -16.34
C PRO A 396 -14.68 -24.63 -16.27
N ARG A 397 -14.21 -25.12 -17.43
CA ARG A 397 -13.40 -26.34 -17.51
C ARG A 397 -11.98 -26.08 -17.01
N GLU A 398 -11.41 -24.94 -17.38
CA GLU A 398 -10.08 -24.54 -16.90
C GLU A 398 -10.08 -24.30 -15.39
N LEU A 399 -11.10 -23.62 -14.86
CA LEU A 399 -11.25 -23.42 -13.42
C LEU A 399 -11.34 -24.76 -12.68
N LEU A 400 -12.21 -25.67 -13.11
CA LEU A 400 -12.37 -26.98 -12.49
C LEU A 400 -11.05 -27.77 -12.52
N HIS A 401 -10.34 -27.75 -13.66
CA HIS A 401 -9.05 -28.43 -13.79
C HIS A 401 -7.99 -27.81 -12.87
N ALA A 402 -7.88 -26.47 -12.85
CA ALA A 402 -6.92 -25.74 -12.04
C ALA A 402 -7.12 -25.99 -10.54
N VAL A 403 -8.36 -25.91 -10.05
CA VAL A 403 -8.68 -26.14 -8.63
C VAL A 403 -8.42 -27.60 -8.24
N ARG A 404 -8.82 -28.58 -9.06
CA ARG A 404 -8.52 -30.00 -8.79
C ARG A 404 -7.02 -30.27 -8.78
N ARG A 405 -6.25 -29.67 -9.70
CA ARG A 405 -4.79 -29.77 -9.71
C ARG A 405 -4.18 -29.19 -8.44
N MET A 406 -4.60 -27.98 -8.05
CA MET A 406 -4.17 -27.31 -6.83
C MET A 406 -4.44 -28.18 -5.58
N LEU A 407 -5.67 -28.65 -5.41
CA LEU A 407 -6.05 -29.48 -4.25
C LEU A 407 -5.29 -30.81 -4.21
N ARG A 408 -5.10 -31.48 -5.36
CA ARG A 408 -4.28 -32.70 -5.47
C ARG A 408 -2.84 -32.49 -5.02
N GLN A 409 -2.20 -31.45 -5.54
CA GLN A 409 -0.80 -31.17 -5.23
C GLN A 409 -0.60 -30.73 -3.76
N ALA A 410 -1.64 -30.15 -3.15
CA ALA A 410 -1.63 -29.81 -1.73
C ALA A 410 -2.08 -30.96 -0.80
N GLY A 411 -2.44 -32.13 -1.33
CA GLY A 411 -2.92 -33.27 -0.53
C GLY A 411 -4.29 -33.06 0.13
N LYS A 412 -5.15 -32.22 -0.46
CA LYS A 412 -6.45 -31.80 0.11
C LYS A 412 -7.65 -32.31 -0.69
N VAL A 413 -7.55 -33.50 -1.29
CA VAL A 413 -8.58 -34.11 -2.16
C VAL A 413 -9.53 -34.96 -1.37
#